data_AF-A0A2N5ZT52-F1
#
_entry.id   AF-A0A2N5ZT52-F1
#
_cell.length_a   1.000
_cell.length_b   1.000
_cell.length_c   1.000
_cell.angle_alpha   90.00
_cell.angle_beta   90.00
_cell.angle_gamma   90.00
#
_symmetry.space_group_name_H-M   'P 1'
#
loop_
_entity.id
_entity.type
_entity.pdbx_description
1 polymer ?
#
loop_
_entity_poly.entity_id
_entity_poly.type
_entity_poly.pdbx_seq_one_letter_code
_entity_poly.pdbx_strand_id
1 'polypeptide(L)' 'MYAVENVKKFVKDNPDMIKNQEGIKIIERAEELSEEGVISGSSLVQIMGCRLLAEAFHIMVVGSPEHLKIAQKAISSL' A
#
# COMPACT_ATOMS: atom_id res chain seq x y z
N MET A 1 9.52 4.17 -0.44
CA MET A 1 9.33 2.72 -0.59
C MET A 1 8.27 2.27 0.39
N TYR A 2 7.48 1.26 0.04
CA TYR A 2 6.38 0.76 0.87
C TYR A 2 6.34 -0.77 0.79
N ALA A 3 6.03 -1.45 1.88
CA ALA A 3 5.73 -2.88 1.84
C ALA A 3 4.38 -3.15 1.15
N VAL A 4 4.26 -4.27 0.42
CA VAL A 4 2.96 -4.79 -0.07
C VAL A 4 1.97 -4.95 1.09
N GLU A 5 2.45 -5.36 2.26
CA GLU A 5 1.62 -5.50 3.47
C GLU A 5 0.99 -4.18 3.93
N ASN A 6 1.61 -3.02 3.63
CA ASN A 6 0.96 -1.74 3.88
C ASN A 6 -0.26 -1.54 3.00
N VAL A 7 -0.21 -1.99 1.74
CA VAL A 7 -1.34 -1.92 0.80
C VAL A 7 -2.48 -2.81 1.28
N LYS A 8 -2.18 -4.05 1.68
CA LYS A 8 -3.18 -4.98 2.22
C LYS A 8 -3.86 -4.41 3.47
N LYS A 9 -3.09 -3.86 4.41
CA LYS A 9 -3.66 -3.22 5.61
C LYS A 9 -4.48 -1.98 5.25
N PHE A 10 -4.01 -1.15 4.33
CA PHE A 10 -4.73 0.05 3.91
C PHE A 10 -6.10 -0.29 3.31
N VAL A 11 -6.17 -1.29 2.42
CA VAL A 11 -7.43 -1.78 1.86
C VAL A 11 -8.37 -2.29 2.95
N LYS A 12 -7.84 -3.05 3.91
CA LYS A 12 -8.60 -3.59 5.04
C LYS A 12 -9.14 -2.51 5.98
N ASP A 13 -8.35 -1.48 6.25
CA ASP A 13 -8.68 -0.43 7.21
C ASP A 13 -9.65 0.62 6.62
N ASN A 14 -9.90 0.60 5.31
CA ASN A 14 -10.74 1.60 4.62
C ASN A 14 -11.87 0.96 3.75
N PRO A 15 -12.74 0.10 4.31
CA PRO A 15 -13.78 -0.60 3.54
C PRO A 15 -14.85 0.33 2.95
N ASP A 16 -15.07 1.51 3.54
CA ASP A 16 -16.04 2.50 3.05
C ASP A 16 -15.50 3.28 1.85
N MET A 17 -14.18 3.45 1.76
CA MET A 17 -13.51 4.17 0.68
C MET A 17 -13.16 3.23 -0.48
N ILE A 18 -12.74 2.01 -0.17
CA ILE A 18 -12.25 1.02 -1.13
C ILE A 18 -13.26 -0.12 -1.19
N LYS A 19 -14.06 -0.13 -2.26
CA LYS A 19 -15.01 -1.22 -2.51
C LYS A 19 -14.26 -2.53 -2.69
N ASN A 20 -14.89 -3.65 -2.31
CA ASN A 20 -14.25 -4.98 -2.30
C ASN A 20 -13.52 -5.34 -3.63
N GLN A 21 -14.17 -5.14 -4.78
CA GLN A 21 -13.54 -5.40 -6.09
C GLN A 21 -12.35 -4.47 -6.40
N GLU A 22 -12.39 -3.22 -5.94
CA GLU A 22 -11.31 -2.26 -6.12
C GLU A 22 -10.12 -2.62 -5.22
N GLY A 23 -10.40 -3.03 -3.99
CA GLY A 23 -9.41 -3.51 -3.03
C GLY A 23 -8.62 -4.71 -3.54
N ILE A 24 -9.30 -5.69 -4.14
CA ILE A 24 -8.65 -6.86 -4.78
C ILE A 24 -7.68 -6.39 -5.87
N LYS A 25 -8.13 -5.53 -6.79
CA LYS A 25 -7.29 -5.02 -7.89
C LYS A 25 -6.11 -4.17 -7.41
N ILE A 26 -6.25 -3.44 -6.30
CA ILE A 26 -5.15 -2.68 -5.70
C ILE A 26 -4.09 -3.65 -5.15
N ILE A 27 -4.52 -4.72 -4.47
CA ILE A 27 -3.61 -5.74 -3.92
C ILE A 27 -2.89 -6.50 -5.04
N GLU A 28 -3.60 -6.94 -6.08
CA GLU A 28 -3.01 -7.63 -7.24
C GLU A 28 -1.92 -6.76 -7.90
N ARG A 29 -2.23 -5.49 -8.21
CA ARG A 29 -1.24 -4.56 -8.78
C ARG A 29 -0.04 -4.33 -7.86
N ALA A 30 -0.27 -4.29 -6.55
CA ALA A 30 0.80 -4.13 -5.58
C ALA A 30 1.74 -5.33 -5.56
N GLU A 31 1.21 -6.55 -5.66
CA GLU A 31 2.00 -7.77 -5.73
C GLU A 31 2.78 -7.86 -7.06
N GLU A 32 2.13 -7.57 -8.19
CA GLU A 32 2.75 -7.58 -9.52
C GLU A 32 3.89 -6.56 -9.68
N LEU A 33 3.73 -5.37 -9.10
CA LEU A 33 4.69 -4.26 -9.24
C LEU A 33 5.68 -4.19 -8.06
N SER A 34 5.63 -5.16 -7.15
CA SER A 34 6.59 -5.25 -6.06
C SER A 34 7.83 -6.04 -6.46
N GLU A 35 8.97 -5.61 -5.94
CA GLU A 35 10.21 -6.39 -5.94
C GLU A 35 10.48 -6.81 -4.49
N GLU A 36 10.57 -8.11 -4.24
CA GLU A 36 10.80 -8.69 -2.90
C GLU A 36 9.78 -8.21 -1.83
N GLY A 37 8.53 -7.96 -2.26
CA GLY A 37 7.47 -7.47 -1.38
C GLY A 37 7.57 -5.97 -1.06
N VAL A 38 8.44 -5.23 -1.74
CA VAL A 38 8.61 -3.79 -1.64
C VAL A 38 8.19 -3.09 -2.92
N ILE A 39 7.52 -1.96 -2.75
CA ILE A 39 6.94 -1.13 -3.80
C ILE A 39 7.68 0.21 -3.82
N SER A 40 8.09 0.63 -5.02
CA SER A 40 8.62 1.98 -5.24
C SER A 40 7.54 3.04 -5.07
N GLY A 41 7.93 4.21 -4.55
CA GLY A 41 7.00 5.35 -4.46
C GLY A 41 6.49 5.83 -5.82
N SER A 42 7.25 5.64 -6.89
CA SER A 42 6.84 5.99 -8.26
C SER A 42 5.68 5.13 -8.76
N SER A 43 5.53 3.90 -8.27
CA SER A 43 4.49 2.96 -8.69
C SER A 43 3.15 3.16 -7.96
N LEU A 44 3.10 4.03 -6.94
CA LEU A 44 1.91 4.19 -6.08
C LEU A 44 0.66 4.61 -6.84
N VAL A 45 0.76 5.57 -7.75
CA VAL A 45 -0.42 6.06 -8.50
C VAL A 45 -0.96 4.95 -9.40
N GLN A 46 -0.07 4.15 -10.00
CA GLN A 46 -0.45 2.99 -10.81
C GLN A 46 -1.14 1.90 -9.97
N ILE A 47 -0.63 1.63 -8.77
CA ILE A 47 -1.17 0.62 -7.84
C ILE A 47 -2.53 1.06 -7.27
N MET A 48 -2.64 2.32 -6.87
CA MET A 48 -3.88 2.85 -6.29
C MET A 48 -4.93 3.17 -7.35
N GLY A 49 -4.51 3.43 -8.61
CA GLY A 49 -5.40 3.72 -9.73
C GLY A 49 -5.80 5.19 -9.84
N CYS A 50 -5.55 6.01 -8.82
CA CYS A 50 -5.67 7.46 -8.91
C CYS A 50 -4.75 8.17 -7.92
N ARG A 51 -4.51 9.46 -8.18
CA ARG A 51 -3.62 10.30 -7.35
C ARG A 51 -4.16 10.51 -5.94
N LEU A 52 -5.47 10.76 -5.80
CA LEU A 52 -6.10 11.01 -4.50
C LEU A 52 -5.92 9.82 -3.54
N LEU A 53 -6.12 8.61 -4.04
CA LEU A 53 -5.97 7.40 -3.23
C LEU A 53 -4.49 7.11 -2.91
N ALA A 54 -3.57 7.42 -3.82
CA ALA A 54 -2.13 7.34 -3.56
C ALA A 54 -1.66 8.33 -2.47
N GLU A 55 -2.20 9.55 -2.46
CA GLU A 55 -1.92 10.53 -1.41
C GLU A 55 -2.51 10.09 -0.06
N ALA A 56 -3.76 9.60 -0.05
CA ALA A 56 -4.39 9.06 1.16
C ALA A 56 -3.61 7.87 1.75
N PHE A 57 -3.19 6.93 0.88
CA PHE A 57 -2.33 5.82 1.26
C PHE A 57 -1.01 6.30 1.87
N HIS A 58 -0.32 7.23 1.21
CA HIS A 58 0.94 7.77 1.69
C HIS A 58 0.80 8.37 3.09
N ILE A 59 -0.18 9.26 3.28
CA ILE A 59 -0.46 9.93 4.55
C ILE A 59 -0.73 8.89 5.65
N MET A 60 -1.55 7.87 5.36
CA MET A 60 -1.86 6.84 6.34
C MET A 60 -0.63 6.01 6.71
N VAL A 61 0.20 5.64 5.74
CA VAL A 61 1.38 4.81 6.00
C VAL A 61 2.43 5.55 6.83
N VAL A 62 2.66 6.84 6.55
CA VAL A 62 3.65 7.64 7.30
C VAL A 62 3.09 8.16 8.62
N GLY A 63 1.77 8.30 8.73
CA GLY A 63 1.09 8.84 9.92
C GLY A 63 0.65 7.79 10.93
N SER A 64 0.54 6.51 10.54
CA SER A 64 0.09 5.43 11.43
C SER A 64 1.27 4.63 11.99
N PRO A 65 1.44 4.54 13.32
CA PRO A 65 2.47 3.72 13.94
C PRO A 65 2.43 2.24 13.52
N GLU A 66 1.26 1.71 13.21
CA GLU A 66 1.13 0.32 12.76
C GLU A 66 1.69 0.11 11.36
N HIS A 67 1.39 1.02 10.43
CA HIS A 67 1.93 0.98 9.07
C HIS A 67 3.44 1.23 9.05
N LEU A 68 3.93 2.14 9.90
CA LEU A 68 5.37 2.35 10.07
C LEU A 68 6.08 1.08 10.53
N LYS A 69 5.50 0.30 11.46
CA LYS A 69 6.05 -1.00 11.87
C LYS A 69 6.12 -2.01 10.73
N ILE A 70 5.11 -2.04 9.86
CA ILE A 70 5.11 -2.91 8.67
C ILE A 70 6.23 -2.50 7.71
N ALA A 71 6.34 -1.20 7.42
CA ALA A 71 7.40 -0.67 6.55
C ALA A 71 8.81 -0.99 7.11
N GLN A 72 9.02 -0.80 8.41
CA GLN A 72 10.29 -1.12 9.07
C GLN A 72 10.64 -2.61 8.96
N LYS A 73 9.69 -3.51 9.23
CA LYS A 73 9.93 -4.96 9.15
C LYS A 73 10.31 -5.42 7.75
N ALA A 74 9.67 -4.87 6.72
CA ALA A 74 9.99 -5.18 5.34
C ALA A 74 11.42 -4.73 4.98
N ILE A 75 11.84 -3.54 5.42
CA ILE A 75 13.19 -3.02 5.17
C ILE A 75 14.26 -3.80 5.95
N SER A 76 13.98 -4.24 7.17
CA SER A 76 14.94 -5.04 7.97
C SER A 76 15.09 -6.50 7.50
N SER A 77 14.24 -6.94 6.57
CA SER A 77 14.26 -8.32 6.03
C SER A 77 14.96 -8.41 4.65
N LEU A 78 15.41 -7.26 4.12
CA LEU A 78 16.24 -7.10 2.93
C LEU A 78 17.72 -6.97 3.32
#